data_AF-A0A2P8WFE9-F1
#
_entry.id   AF-A0A2P8WFE9-F1
#
_cell.length_a   1.000
_cell.length_b   1.000
_cell.length_c   1.000
_cell.angle_alpha   90.00
_cell.angle_beta   90.00
_cell.angle_gamma   90.00
#
_symmetry.space_group_name_H-M   'P 1'
#
loop_
_entity.id
_entity.type
_entity.pdbx_description
1 polymer ?
#
loop_
_entity_poly.entity_id
_entity_poly.type
_entity_poly.pdbx_seq_one_letter_code
_entity_poly.pdbx_strand_id
1 'polypeptide(L)'
;LVVPSFESSKNGMDATKMPLMAEAIATQAQQESDLATSLGRAQEPGLPVTTVSRLHRLEPGATADEVELVLTAIYRQIMDCTDAQIPQNWRLLALESEVHQGRMSVRQFIRALVASNAYYQRFCSSYPAPKVVDILYRQLLGRGVVSEQEREQGLSLLRSQGSMALADALIQGSEYQRYFGENGVPYRRGT
;
A
#
# COMPACT_ATOMS: atom_id res chain seq x y z
N LEU A 1 -66.75 -3.23 -4.21
CA LEU A 1 -65.61 -4.14 -3.97
C LEU A 1 -64.91 -3.66 -2.70
N VAL A 2 -65.26 -4.26 -1.56
CA VAL A 2 -64.62 -4.02 -0.26
C VAL A 2 -64.03 -5.35 0.16
N VAL A 3 -62.71 -5.37 0.33
CA VAL A 3 -61.93 -6.52 0.79
C VAL A 3 -62.00 -6.57 2.31
N PRO A 4 -62.53 -7.64 2.93
CA PRO A 4 -62.50 -7.80 4.38
C PRO A 4 -61.10 -8.25 4.84
N SER A 5 -60.52 -7.48 5.76
CA SER A 5 -59.28 -7.79 6.47
C SER A 5 -59.42 -9.07 7.29
N PHE A 6 -58.49 -10.01 7.12
CA PHE A 6 -58.34 -11.20 7.96
C PHE A 6 -57.27 -10.93 9.03
N GLU A 7 -57.67 -10.97 10.31
CA GLU A 7 -56.74 -11.03 11.45
C GLU A 7 -56.15 -12.44 11.59
N SER A 8 -54.85 -12.50 11.89
CA SER A 8 -54.13 -13.75 12.10
C SER A 8 -54.32 -14.23 13.55
N SER A 9 -54.93 -15.40 13.74
CA SER A 9 -55.15 -16.03 15.05
C SER A 9 -53.84 -16.43 15.72
N LYS A 10 -53.65 -16.03 16.99
CA LYS A 10 -52.59 -16.52 17.88
C LYS A 10 -53.10 -17.75 18.63
N ASN A 11 -52.67 -18.95 18.23
CA ASN A 11 -52.83 -20.15 19.06
C ASN A 11 -51.59 -20.31 19.96
N GLY A 12 -51.74 -19.92 21.22
CA GLY A 12 -50.77 -20.22 22.28
C GLY A 12 -50.99 -21.62 22.83
N MET A 13 -49.97 -22.47 22.77
CA MET A 13 -49.91 -23.72 23.55
C MET A 13 -48.96 -23.48 24.73
N ASP A 14 -49.56 -23.39 25.91
CA ASP A 14 -48.88 -23.12 27.19
C ASP A 14 -48.02 -24.32 27.60
N ALA A 15 -46.70 -24.12 27.59
CA ALA A 15 -45.70 -25.16 27.83
C ALA A 15 -45.50 -25.52 29.31
N THR A 16 -46.39 -25.09 30.21
CA THR A 16 -46.23 -25.23 31.67
C THR A 16 -46.77 -26.56 32.22
N LYS A 17 -47.15 -27.53 31.37
CA LYS A 17 -47.77 -28.80 31.79
C LYS A 17 -46.96 -30.08 31.57
N MET A 18 -45.65 -30.02 31.32
CA MET A 18 -44.83 -31.23 31.13
C MET A 18 -43.49 -31.17 31.88
N PRO A 19 -43.37 -31.76 33.10
CA PRO A 19 -42.17 -31.61 33.94
C PRO A 19 -41.03 -32.62 33.64
N LEU A 20 -41.14 -33.47 32.61
CA LEU A 20 -40.11 -34.48 32.30
C LEU A 20 -39.15 -34.12 31.13
N MET A 21 -39.30 -32.93 30.52
CA MET A 21 -38.46 -32.48 29.39
C MET A 21 -37.34 -31.50 29.79
N ALA A 22 -37.32 -31.01 31.04
CA ALA A 22 -36.33 -30.02 31.48
C ALA A 22 -34.90 -30.59 31.64
N GLU A 23 -34.75 -31.90 31.88
CA GLU A 23 -33.44 -32.53 32.10
C GLU A 23 -32.76 -33.07 30.83
N ALA A 24 -33.49 -33.24 29.73
CA ALA A 24 -32.92 -33.72 28.46
C ALA A 24 -32.18 -32.62 27.68
N ILE A 25 -32.58 -31.36 27.84
CA ILE A 25 -31.98 -30.18 27.18
C ILE A 25 -30.67 -29.71 27.83
N ALA A 26 -30.42 -30.05 29.11
CA ALA A 26 -29.16 -29.72 29.77
C ALA A 26 -28.02 -30.66 29.35
N THR A 27 -28.32 -31.92 29.03
CA THR A 27 -27.29 -32.91 28.67
C THR A 27 -26.81 -32.78 27.22
N GLN A 28 -27.64 -32.29 26.30
CA GLN A 28 -27.23 -32.05 24.91
C GLN A 28 -26.43 -30.74 24.73
N ALA A 29 -26.65 -29.73 25.57
CA ALA A 29 -25.90 -28.47 25.49
C ALA A 29 -24.43 -28.57 25.95
N GLN A 30 -24.05 -29.61 26.70
CA GLN A 30 -22.67 -29.81 27.16
C GLN A 30 -21.82 -30.67 26.21
N GLN A 31 -22.41 -31.31 25.19
CA GLN A 31 -21.68 -32.17 24.26
C GLN A 31 -21.34 -31.49 22.92
N GLU A 32 -21.97 -30.35 22.60
CA GLU A 32 -21.66 -29.54 21.41
C GLU A 32 -20.55 -28.50 21.61
N SER A 33 -20.16 -28.16 22.85
CA SER A 33 -19.07 -27.20 23.11
C SER A 33 -17.66 -27.81 23.04
N ASP A 34 -17.53 -29.13 23.24
CA ASP A 34 -16.23 -29.81 23.26
C ASP A 34 -15.74 -30.20 21.84
N LEU A 35 -16.65 -30.42 20.89
CA LEU A 35 -16.30 -30.67 19.48
C LEU A 35 -15.96 -29.37 18.72
N ALA A 36 -16.49 -28.22 19.16
CA ALA A 36 -16.17 -26.91 18.59
C ALA A 36 -14.79 -26.37 19.04
N THR A 37 -14.22 -26.92 20.12
CA THR A 37 -12.92 -26.52 20.67
C THR A 37 -11.76 -27.40 20.15
N SER A 38 -12.06 -28.55 19.54
CA SER A 38 -11.05 -29.48 18.99
C SER A 38 -10.86 -29.38 17.47
N LEU A 39 -11.67 -28.58 16.77
CA LEU A 39 -11.35 -28.09 15.43
C LEU A 39 -10.36 -26.94 15.57
N GLY A 40 -9.12 -27.32 15.93
CA GLY A 40 -7.95 -26.48 15.88
C GLY A 40 -8.01 -25.66 14.60
N ARG A 41 -8.23 -24.37 14.79
CA ARG A 41 -8.03 -23.33 13.80
C ARG A 41 -6.81 -23.73 13.00
N ALA A 42 -7.03 -24.07 11.73
CA ALA A 42 -5.93 -24.21 10.80
C ALA A 42 -5.13 -22.92 10.93
N GLN A 43 -3.96 -23.03 11.57
CA GLN A 43 -2.93 -22.04 11.44
C GLN A 43 -2.47 -22.21 10.01
N GLU A 44 -3.22 -21.58 9.10
CA GLU A 44 -2.76 -21.31 7.74
C GLU A 44 -1.33 -20.80 7.90
N PRO A 45 -0.31 -21.44 7.28
CA PRO A 45 1.05 -20.92 7.33
C PRO A 45 0.95 -19.47 6.87
N GLY A 46 1.32 -18.55 7.77
CA GLY A 46 0.99 -17.14 7.66
C GLY A 46 1.22 -16.67 6.23
N LEU A 47 0.11 -16.42 5.51
CA LEU A 47 0.19 -15.60 4.31
C LEU A 47 0.99 -14.37 4.73
N PRO A 48 2.02 -13.97 3.98
CA PRO A 48 2.77 -12.78 4.33
C PRO A 48 1.72 -11.70 4.56
N VAL A 49 1.66 -11.17 5.79
CA VAL A 49 0.80 -10.03 6.11
C VAL A 49 1.12 -9.05 5.00
N THR A 50 0.20 -8.94 4.04
CA THR A 50 0.39 -8.03 2.92
C THR A 50 0.34 -6.70 3.61
N THR A 51 1.54 -6.17 3.88
CA THR A 51 1.70 -4.91 4.57
C THR A 51 0.98 -3.94 3.66
N VAL A 52 -0.26 -3.61 4.03
CA VAL A 52 -1.04 -2.62 3.32
C VAL A 52 -0.14 -1.42 3.23
N SER A 53 0.25 -1.06 2.00
CA SER A 53 1.19 0.04 1.79
C SER A 53 0.52 1.27 2.37
N ARG A 54 1.00 1.70 3.54
CA ARG A 54 0.42 2.84 4.25
C ARG A 54 0.60 4.04 3.33
N LEU A 55 -0.52 4.69 3.00
CA LEU A 55 -0.50 5.88 2.18
C LEU A 55 0.15 6.99 3.00
N HIS A 56 1.41 7.29 2.71
CA HIS A 56 2.13 8.38 3.35
C HIS A 56 1.92 9.66 2.53
N ARG A 57 1.30 10.66 3.14
CA ARG A 57 1.11 11.99 2.58
C ARG A 57 1.61 13.02 3.57
N LEU A 58 2.36 14.00 3.06
CA LEU A 58 2.84 15.12 3.87
C LEU A 58 1.78 16.23 3.93
N GLU A 59 1.22 16.46 5.11
CA GLU A 59 0.29 17.56 5.36
C GLU A 59 1.04 18.84 5.77
N PRO A 60 0.55 20.04 5.41
CA PRO A 60 1.16 21.29 5.84
C PRO A 60 1.01 21.45 7.37
N GLY A 61 2.13 21.46 8.09
CA GLY A 61 2.15 21.47 9.56
C GLY A 61 2.36 20.10 10.21
N ALA A 62 2.77 19.09 9.44
CA ALA A 62 3.19 17.79 9.97
C ALA A 62 4.31 17.94 11.02
N THR A 63 4.26 17.07 12.02
CA THR A 63 5.30 16.99 13.05
C THR A 63 6.62 16.46 12.48
N ALA A 64 7.73 16.72 13.16
CA ALA A 64 9.05 16.26 12.71
C ALA A 64 9.11 14.73 12.55
N ASP A 65 8.41 13.98 13.40
CA ASP A 65 8.29 12.53 13.34
C ASP A 65 7.54 12.06 12.08
N GLU A 66 6.42 12.71 11.74
CA GLU A 66 5.67 12.41 10.52
C GLU A 66 6.48 12.69 9.26
N VAL A 67 7.27 13.76 9.24
CA VAL A 67 8.19 14.07 8.13
C VAL A 67 9.24 12.97 8.00
N GLU A 68 9.82 12.50 9.10
CA GLU A 68 10.82 11.43 9.09
C GLU A 68 10.22 10.10 8.60
N LEU A 69 8.98 9.78 9.01
CA LEU A 69 8.25 8.61 8.50
C LEU A 69 8.01 8.70 6.99
N VAL A 70 7.64 9.88 6.48
CA VAL A 70 7.46 10.15 5.04
C VAL A 70 8.79 10.00 4.29
N LEU A 71 9.88 10.60 4.79
CA LEU A 71 11.21 10.49 4.19
C LEU A 71 11.67 9.03 4.13
N THR A 72 11.49 8.30 5.23
CA THR A 72 11.80 6.87 5.30
C THR A 72 10.98 6.09 4.27
N ALA A 73 9.67 6.36 4.15
CA ALA A 73 8.82 5.73 3.14
C ALA A 73 9.29 6.04 1.71
N ILE A 74 9.74 7.27 1.42
CA ILE A 74 10.30 7.65 0.12
C ILE A 74 11.56 6.84 -0.19
N TYR A 75 12.52 6.77 0.75
CA TYR A 75 13.73 5.98 0.55
C TYR A 75 13.43 4.50 0.35
N ARG A 76 12.48 3.93 1.11
CA ARG A 76 12.07 2.53 0.93
C ARG A 76 11.50 2.27 -0.46
N GLN A 77 10.65 3.17 -0.95
CA GLN A 77 10.04 3.04 -2.26
C GLN A 77 11.03 3.29 -3.41
N ILE A 78 11.76 4.41 -3.38
CA ILE A 78 12.61 4.87 -4.50
C ILE A 78 13.96 4.15 -4.52
N MET A 79 14.55 3.87 -3.35
CA MET A 79 15.81 3.14 -3.28
C MET A 79 15.63 1.63 -3.13
N ASP A 80 14.39 1.11 -3.19
CA ASP A 80 14.06 -0.30 -2.94
C ASP A 80 14.84 -0.83 -1.71
N CYS A 81 14.73 -0.09 -0.60
CA CYS A 81 15.43 -0.37 0.64
C CYS A 81 14.47 -1.12 1.55
N THR A 82 14.68 -2.43 1.68
CA THR A 82 13.91 -3.31 2.56
C THR A 82 14.49 -3.35 3.98
N ASP A 83 15.72 -2.88 4.14
CA ASP A 83 16.40 -2.86 5.44
C ASP A 83 15.75 -1.85 6.41
N ALA A 84 15.88 -2.12 7.71
CA ALA A 84 15.38 -1.22 8.75
C ALA A 84 16.17 0.08 8.83
N GLN A 85 17.43 0.11 8.37
CA GLN A 85 18.30 1.28 8.42
C GLN A 85 18.75 1.70 7.02
N ILE A 86 18.47 2.96 6.68
CA ILE A 86 18.90 3.55 5.42
C ILE A 86 20.37 3.95 5.55
N PRO A 87 21.27 3.46 4.69
CA PRO A 87 22.67 3.83 4.69
C PRO A 87 22.87 5.35 4.59
N GLN A 88 23.74 5.90 5.43
CA GLN A 88 23.96 7.35 5.53
C GLN A 88 24.46 7.97 4.22
N ASN A 89 25.19 7.21 3.41
CA ASN A 89 25.68 7.62 2.10
C ASN A 89 24.57 7.75 1.03
N TRP A 90 23.37 7.24 1.28
CA TRP A 90 22.21 7.43 0.40
C TRP A 90 21.32 8.58 0.86
N ARG A 91 21.52 9.07 2.09
CA ARG A 91 20.73 10.15 2.66
C ARG A 91 21.20 11.51 2.16
N LEU A 92 20.25 12.33 1.74
CA LEU A 92 20.47 13.68 1.25
C LEU A 92 20.10 14.67 2.36
N LEU A 93 20.92 14.73 3.42
CA LEU A 93 20.64 15.49 4.66
C LEU A 93 20.24 16.95 4.43
N ALA A 94 20.87 17.62 3.45
CA ALA A 94 20.53 18.99 3.08
C ALA A 94 19.10 19.11 2.54
N LEU A 95 18.67 18.17 1.70
CA LEU A 95 17.33 18.17 1.12
C LEU A 95 16.28 17.72 2.14
N GLU A 96 16.62 16.76 2.99
CA GLU A 96 15.75 16.36 4.11
C GLU A 96 15.44 17.55 5.02
N SER A 97 16.45 18.38 5.30
CA SER A 97 16.28 19.61 6.09
C SER A 97 15.34 20.62 5.43
N GLU A 98 15.35 20.72 4.10
CA GLU A 98 14.43 21.59 3.35
C GLU A 98 12.99 21.06 3.34
N VAL A 99 12.81 19.73 3.34
CA VAL A 99 11.50 19.09 3.52
C VAL A 99 10.97 19.32 4.93
N HIS A 100 11.82 19.20 5.96
CA HIS A 100 11.46 19.52 7.35
C HIS A 100 11.02 20.98 7.53
N GLN A 101 11.62 21.91 6.78
CA GLN A 101 11.24 23.32 6.79
C GLN A 101 10.02 23.64 5.91
N GLY A 102 9.47 22.66 5.20
CA GLY A 102 8.35 22.86 4.28
C GLY A 102 8.68 23.68 3.04
N ARG A 103 9.98 23.87 2.72
CA ARG A 103 10.43 24.60 1.52
C ARG A 103 10.41 23.74 0.26
N MET A 104 10.45 22.42 0.43
CA MET A 104 10.49 21.43 -0.64
C MET A 104 9.33 20.44 -0.52
N SER A 105 8.62 20.20 -1.64
CA SER A 105 7.56 19.19 -1.68
C SER A 105 8.11 17.77 -1.83
N VAL A 106 7.31 16.77 -1.48
CA VAL A 106 7.68 15.35 -1.60
C VAL A 106 8.08 15.01 -3.05
N ARG A 107 7.35 15.53 -4.03
CA ARG A 107 7.68 15.38 -5.45
C ARG A 107 9.06 15.93 -5.79
N GLN A 108 9.37 17.14 -5.34
CA GLN A 108 10.66 17.78 -5.62
C GLN A 108 11.80 16.99 -4.96
N PHE A 109 11.58 16.49 -3.75
CA PHE A 109 12.52 15.63 -3.06
C PHE A 109 12.77 14.32 -3.83
N ILE A 110 11.72 13.65 -4.32
CA ILE A 110 11.85 12.43 -5.14
C ILE A 110 12.64 12.71 -6.42
N ARG A 111 12.37 13.83 -7.10
CA ARG A 111 13.12 14.24 -8.29
C ARG A 111 14.61 14.41 -7.98
N ALA A 112 14.94 15.09 -6.89
CA ALA A 112 16.31 15.29 -6.46
C ALA A 112 17.00 13.98 -6.00
N LEU A 113 16.23 13.07 -5.39
CA LEU A 113 16.72 11.75 -4.99
C LEU A 113 17.11 10.89 -6.19
N VAL A 114 16.27 10.85 -7.22
CA VAL A 114 16.57 10.13 -8.48
C VAL A 114 17.73 10.77 -9.25
N ALA A 115 17.92 12.08 -9.11
CA ALA A 115 19.07 12.80 -9.67
C ALA A 115 20.38 12.57 -8.91
N SER A 116 20.33 11.96 -7.72
CA SER A 116 21.53 11.74 -6.90
C SER A 116 22.48 10.71 -7.50
N ASN A 117 23.78 10.89 -7.26
CA ASN A 117 24.80 9.93 -7.69
C ASN A 117 24.61 8.54 -7.05
N ALA A 118 24.11 8.48 -5.81
CA ALA A 118 23.82 7.23 -5.12
C ALA A 118 22.76 6.41 -5.87
N TYR A 119 21.69 7.05 -6.34
CA TYR A 119 20.66 6.40 -7.16
C TYR A 119 21.23 5.94 -8.51
N TYR A 120 22.00 6.81 -9.18
CA TYR A 120 22.59 6.51 -10.48
C TYR A 120 23.50 5.28 -10.44
N GLN A 121 24.42 5.20 -9.47
CA GLN A 121 25.33 4.05 -9.36
C GLN A 121 24.58 2.74 -9.10
N ARG A 122 23.54 2.79 -8.27
CA ARG A 122 22.77 1.60 -7.89
C ARG A 122 21.89 1.08 -9.02
N PHE A 123 21.16 1.94 -9.72
CA PHE A 123 20.16 1.50 -10.70
C PHE A 123 20.56 1.75 -12.15
N CYS A 124 21.15 2.91 -12.46
CA CYS A 124 21.46 3.27 -13.83
C CYS A 124 22.76 2.65 -14.33
N SER A 125 23.79 2.56 -13.48
CA SER A 125 25.08 1.96 -13.86
C SER A 125 25.11 0.44 -13.78
N SER A 126 24.28 -0.16 -12.91
CA SER A 126 24.34 -1.60 -12.64
C SER A 126 23.44 -2.44 -13.54
N TYR A 127 22.47 -1.83 -14.23
CA TYR A 127 21.45 -2.54 -14.99
C TYR A 127 21.38 -2.08 -16.45
N PRO A 128 20.98 -2.96 -17.38
CA PRO A 128 20.81 -2.59 -18.78
C PRO A 128 19.60 -1.65 -18.96
N ALA A 129 19.64 -0.82 -20.00
CA ALA A 129 18.62 0.18 -20.34
C ALA A 129 17.14 -0.28 -20.16
N PRO A 130 16.67 -1.42 -20.73
CA PRO A 130 15.28 -1.85 -20.55
C PRO A 130 14.92 -2.15 -19.10
N LYS A 131 15.88 -2.63 -18.31
CA LYS A 131 15.66 -2.90 -16.88
C LYS A 131 15.59 -1.60 -16.08
N VAL A 132 16.36 -0.58 -16.44
CA VAL A 132 16.29 0.75 -15.83
C VAL A 132 14.92 1.39 -16.03
N VAL A 133 14.34 1.27 -17.24
CA VAL A 133 12.98 1.75 -17.52
C VAL A 133 11.97 1.06 -16.59
N ASP A 134 11.98 -0.27 -16.54
CA ASP A 134 11.09 -1.06 -15.68
C ASP A 134 11.24 -0.72 -14.18
N ILE A 135 12.46 -0.47 -13.71
CA ILE A 135 12.73 -0.02 -12.34
C ILE A 135 12.12 1.36 -12.07
N LEU A 136 12.34 2.33 -12.97
CA LEU A 136 11.82 3.69 -12.82
C LEU A 136 10.28 3.72 -12.79
N TYR A 137 9.63 2.97 -13.67
CA TYR A 137 8.16 2.85 -13.67
C TYR A 137 7.66 2.29 -12.33
N ARG A 138 8.28 1.20 -11.84
CA ARG A 138 7.89 0.61 -10.55
C ARG A 138 8.10 1.53 -9.37
N GLN A 139 9.22 2.27 -9.34
CA GLN A 139 9.56 3.15 -8.22
C GLN A 139 8.70 4.42 -8.21
N LEU A 140 8.54 5.07 -9.37
CA LEU A 140 7.88 6.37 -9.49
C LEU A 140 6.36 6.27 -9.67
N LEU A 141 5.88 5.33 -10.48
CA LEU A 141 4.44 5.16 -10.75
C LEU A 141 3.82 4.05 -9.90
N GLY A 142 4.64 3.24 -9.22
CA GLY A 142 4.17 2.13 -8.41
C GLY A 142 3.74 0.91 -9.21
N ARG A 143 3.89 0.92 -10.54
CA ARG A 143 3.45 -0.14 -11.47
C ARG A 143 4.54 -0.52 -12.46
N GLY A 144 4.41 -1.69 -13.07
CA GLY A 144 5.23 -2.05 -14.22
C GLY A 144 4.84 -1.29 -15.48
N VAL A 145 5.67 -1.42 -16.52
CA VAL A 145 5.30 -0.99 -17.87
C VAL A 145 4.18 -1.90 -18.39
N VAL A 146 3.08 -1.31 -18.87
CA VAL A 146 1.88 -2.07 -19.26
C VAL A 146 1.90 -2.34 -20.76
N SER A 147 2.27 -1.35 -21.56
CA SER A 147 2.33 -1.47 -23.02
C SER A 147 3.76 -1.52 -23.54
N GLU A 148 3.97 -2.30 -24.62
CA GLU A 148 5.23 -2.29 -25.36
C GLU A 148 5.57 -0.89 -25.89
N GLN A 149 4.55 -0.11 -26.28
CA GLN A 149 4.75 1.25 -26.75
C GLN A 149 5.33 2.17 -25.65
N GLU A 150 4.86 2.05 -24.40
CA GLU A 150 5.42 2.79 -23.26
C GLU A 150 6.89 2.39 -23.03
N ARG A 151 7.18 1.09 -23.16
CA ARG A 151 8.55 0.55 -23.02
C ARG A 151 9.48 1.17 -24.07
N GLU A 152 9.05 1.22 -25.32
CA GLU A 152 9.83 1.79 -26.42
C GLU A 152 10.03 3.29 -26.27
N GLN A 153 8.99 4.03 -25.87
CA GLN A 153 9.09 5.47 -25.58
C GLN A 153 10.08 5.75 -24.44
N GLY A 154 9.97 5.01 -23.34
CA GLY A 154 10.88 5.13 -22.21
C GLY A 154 12.33 4.80 -22.59
N LEU A 155 12.53 3.75 -23.41
CA LEU A 155 13.85 3.40 -23.93
C LEU A 155 14.43 4.47 -24.86
N SER A 156 13.61 5.04 -25.74
CA SER A 156 14.02 6.11 -26.65
C SER A 156 14.44 7.37 -25.88
N LEU A 157 13.66 7.75 -24.87
CA LEU A 157 13.97 8.88 -23.99
C LEU A 157 15.25 8.64 -23.18
N LEU A 158 15.40 7.43 -22.63
CA LEU A 158 16.59 7.02 -21.88
C LEU A 158 17.85 7.08 -22.75
N ARG A 159 17.79 6.64 -24.02
CA ARG A 159 18.94 6.66 -24.94
C ARG A 159 19.28 8.06 -25.45
N SER A 160 18.28 8.92 -25.61
CA SER A 160 18.47 10.27 -26.14
C SER A 160 18.89 11.28 -25.07
N GLN A 161 18.30 11.21 -23.87
CA GLN A 161 18.44 12.24 -22.83
C GLN A 161 18.90 11.68 -21.47
N GLY A 162 19.06 10.36 -21.35
CA GLY A 162 19.52 9.72 -20.11
C GLY A 162 18.39 9.42 -19.11
N SER A 163 18.76 8.81 -17.98
CA SER A 163 17.81 8.32 -16.98
C SER A 163 17.13 9.44 -16.21
N MET A 164 17.80 10.58 -16.02
CA MET A 164 17.23 11.75 -15.36
C MET A 164 16.04 12.32 -16.13
N ALA A 165 16.16 12.45 -17.45
CA ALA A 165 15.07 12.96 -18.29
C ALA A 165 13.85 12.02 -18.29
N LEU A 166 14.09 10.71 -18.29
CA LEU A 166 13.02 9.71 -18.15
C LEU A 166 12.31 9.84 -16.80
N ALA A 167 13.06 9.91 -15.70
CA ALA A 167 12.49 10.09 -14.37
C ALA A 167 11.66 11.37 -14.27
N ASP A 168 12.17 12.48 -14.83
CA ASP A 168 11.48 13.76 -14.84
C ASP A 168 10.16 13.71 -15.63
N ALA A 169 10.18 13.10 -16.81
CA ALA A 169 8.98 12.90 -17.62
C ALA A 169 7.91 12.07 -16.88
N LEU A 170 8.32 11.04 -16.13
CA LEU A 170 7.39 10.23 -15.33
C LEU A 170 6.79 11.02 -14.15
N ILE A 171 7.60 11.81 -13.45
CA ILE A 171 7.16 12.62 -12.29
C ILE A 171 6.23 13.78 -12.72
N GLN A 172 6.51 14.38 -13.88
CA GLN A 172 5.67 15.46 -14.44
C GLN A 172 4.41 14.92 -15.15
N GLY A 173 4.33 13.60 -15.36
CA GLY A 173 3.19 12.96 -16.00
C GLY A 173 1.88 13.18 -15.25
N SER A 174 0.78 13.24 -16.00
CA SER A 174 -0.57 13.38 -15.44
C SER A 174 -0.96 12.20 -14.55
N GLU A 175 -0.42 11.00 -14.82
CA GLU A 175 -0.62 9.82 -13.98
C GLU A 175 -0.06 10.04 -12.57
N TYR A 176 1.19 10.49 -12.47
CA TYR A 176 1.83 10.78 -11.18
C TYR A 176 1.03 11.83 -10.40
N GLN A 177 0.62 12.92 -11.07
CA GLN A 177 -0.22 13.97 -10.47
C GLN A 177 -1.54 13.42 -9.94
N ARG A 178 -2.22 12.56 -10.72
CA ARG A 178 -3.54 12.03 -10.35
C ARG A 178 -3.48 11.14 -9.12
N TYR A 179 -2.44 10.33 -8.96
CA TYR A 179 -2.37 9.34 -7.88
C TYR A 179 -1.65 9.84 -6.64
N PHE A 180 -0.52 10.54 -6.80
CA PHE A 180 0.33 10.95 -5.68
C PHE A 180 0.22 12.45 -5.39
N GLY A 181 -0.11 13.27 -6.39
CA GLY A 181 -0.10 14.73 -6.24
C GLY A 181 1.30 15.26 -5.92
N GLU A 182 1.39 16.39 -5.22
CA GLU A 182 2.69 16.99 -4.87
C GLU A 182 3.31 16.43 -3.59
N ASN A 183 2.47 16.03 -2.64
CA ASN A 183 2.87 15.65 -1.28
C ASN A 183 2.68 14.15 -0.96
N GLY A 184 2.20 13.36 -1.92
CA GLY A 184 2.03 11.92 -1.74
C GLY A 184 3.32 11.15 -2.07
N VAL A 185 3.64 10.18 -1.23
CA VAL A 185 4.73 9.23 -1.49
C VAL A 185 4.25 8.16 -2.47
N PRO A 186 5.01 7.85 -3.53
CA PRO A 186 4.68 6.74 -4.41
C PRO A 186 4.58 5.43 -3.64
N TYR A 187 3.64 4.58 -4.02
CA TYR A 187 3.43 3.28 -3.42
C TYR A 187 3.17 2.26 -4.51
N ARG A 188 3.48 0.99 -4.25
CA ARG A 188 3.18 -0.08 -5.20
C ARG A 188 1.68 -0.21 -5.37
N ARG A 189 1.23 -0.06 -6.61
CA ARG A 189 -0.15 -0.19 -7.06
C ARG A 189 -0.18 -1.45 -7.88
N GLY A 190 -1.01 -2.42 -7.48
CA GLY A 190 -1.08 -3.73 -8.12
C GLY A 190 -1.15 -3.63 -9.65
N THR A 191 -0.62 -4.67 -10.30
CA THR A 191 -0.68 -4.85 -11.76
C THR A 191 -2.08 -5.13 -12.23
#